data_AF-A0A6A6XIV9-F1
#
_entry.id   AF-A0A6A6XIV9-F1
#
_cell.length_a   1.000
_cell.length_b   1.000
_cell.length_c   1.000
_cell.angle_alpha   90.00
_cell.angle_beta   90.00
_cell.angle_gamma   90.00
#
_symmetry.space_group_name_H-M   'P 1'
#
loop_
_entity.id
_entity.type
_entity.pdbx_description
1 polymer ?
#
loop_
_entity_poly.entity_id
_entity_poly.type
_entity_poly.pdbx_seq_one_letter_code
_entity_poly.pdbx_strand_id
1 'polypeptide(L)'
;MASTSSSYDSAWPIPIPFSISSDTRSKAGGVPINTNSSYWARFAGFVPDPTANLISEFERLSIHQGWSRKTKASRRRFAEACEAEFDHHFVVGASKLQTWQALCVEVGVGPVPASITQCKKALNRVLVNLVNLIDHRRNPAVKLLIFQSFREFQNYTMAGRIFPKRLAKADGFLKIFLQEIF
;
A
#
# COMPACT_ATOMS: atom_id res chain seq x y z
N MET A 1 -33.88 2.09 -50.00
CA MET A 1 -32.57 2.78 -50.08
C MET A 1 -31.70 2.22 -48.97
N ALA A 2 -30.58 1.62 -49.35
CA ALA A 2 -29.69 0.87 -48.48
C ALA A 2 -28.43 1.69 -48.11
N SER A 3 -27.96 1.47 -46.88
CA SER A 3 -26.57 1.30 -46.41
C SER A 3 -25.49 2.41 -46.45
N THR A 4 -24.71 2.39 -45.35
CA THR A 4 -23.32 2.88 -45.07
C THR A 4 -23.13 4.38 -44.80
N SER A 5 -22.31 4.87 -43.85
CA SER A 5 -21.01 4.42 -43.24
C SER A 5 -20.78 5.15 -41.89
N SER A 6 -20.37 4.48 -40.79
CA SER A 6 -19.01 4.39 -40.19
C SER A 6 -18.01 5.53 -40.49
N SER A 7 -17.50 6.23 -39.46
CA SER A 7 -16.07 6.25 -39.08
C SER A 7 -15.76 7.13 -37.85
N TYR A 8 -14.73 6.71 -37.10
CA TYR A 8 -14.15 7.24 -35.86
C TYR A 8 -13.43 8.60 -36.04
N ASP A 9 -13.29 9.41 -34.99
CA ASP A 9 -12.02 9.61 -34.24
C ASP A 9 -12.05 10.81 -33.28
N SER A 10 -11.65 10.57 -32.02
CA SER A 10 -11.05 11.57 -31.11
C SER A 10 -10.48 10.82 -29.91
N ALA A 11 -9.43 10.04 -30.18
CA ALA A 11 -8.58 9.42 -29.19
C ALA A 11 -7.80 10.48 -28.38
N TRP A 12 -7.87 10.41 -27.06
CA TRP A 12 -6.92 11.00 -26.12
C TRP A 12 -6.58 9.98 -25.02
N PRO A 13 -5.36 9.99 -24.48
CA PRO A 13 -4.44 8.89 -24.67
C PRO A 13 -4.50 7.82 -23.56
N ILE A 14 -4.15 6.60 -23.98
CA ILE A 14 -3.84 5.46 -23.12
C ILE A 14 -2.68 5.86 -22.20
N PRO A 15 -2.81 5.78 -20.86
CA PRO A 15 -1.66 5.84 -19.97
C PRO A 15 -0.83 4.56 -20.14
N ILE A 16 0.42 4.76 -20.54
CA ILE A 16 1.46 3.74 -20.72
C ILE A 16 1.48 2.77 -19.51
N PRO A 17 1.53 1.45 -19.71
CA PRO A 17 1.79 0.52 -18.62
C PRO A 17 3.22 0.72 -18.15
N PHE A 18 3.41 1.17 -16.90
CA PHE A 18 4.73 1.25 -16.28
C PHE A 18 5.22 -0.18 -16.03
N SER A 19 5.98 -0.70 -17.01
CA SER A 19 6.72 -1.94 -16.89
C SER A 19 7.97 -1.64 -16.05
N ILE A 20 8.01 -2.11 -14.81
CA ILE A 20 9.22 -2.03 -14.00
C ILE A 20 10.12 -3.21 -14.39
N SER A 21 10.95 -3.00 -15.42
CA SER A 21 12.26 -3.63 -15.45
C SER A 21 13.17 -2.78 -14.57
N SER A 22 13.68 -3.38 -13.50
CA SER A 22 14.73 -2.80 -12.69
C SER A 22 16.03 -2.79 -13.50
N ASP A 23 16.38 -1.67 -14.14
CA ASP A 23 17.77 -1.31 -14.33
C ASP A 23 18.00 0.21 -14.54
N THR A 24 19.18 0.62 -14.09
CA THR A 24 19.75 1.94 -13.76
C THR A 24 19.53 3.21 -14.64
N ARG A 25 19.54 4.35 -13.91
CA ARG A 25 20.17 5.70 -14.19
C ARG A 25 19.39 6.85 -14.89
N SER A 26 19.08 7.86 -14.07
CA SER A 26 19.04 9.34 -14.23
C SER A 26 18.83 10.03 -15.59
N LYS A 27 17.74 10.81 -15.76
CA LYS A 27 17.71 12.30 -15.78
C LYS A 27 16.31 12.88 -16.04
N ALA A 28 16.09 14.06 -15.45
CA ALA A 28 15.08 15.11 -15.70
C ALA A 28 13.68 15.02 -15.02
N GLY A 29 13.47 15.92 -14.03
CA GLY A 29 12.19 16.61 -13.83
C GLY A 29 11.30 16.20 -12.65
N GLY A 30 11.54 15.08 -11.99
CA GLY A 30 10.82 14.69 -10.77
C GLY A 30 11.61 15.08 -9.53
N VAL A 31 10.99 15.73 -8.55
CA VAL A 31 11.55 15.89 -7.20
C VAL A 31 12.08 14.51 -6.75
N PRO A 32 13.35 14.38 -6.35
CA PRO A 32 13.88 13.10 -5.90
C PRO A 32 13.07 12.66 -4.70
N ILE A 33 12.34 11.54 -4.84
CA ILE A 33 11.65 10.92 -3.73
C ILE A 33 12.77 10.39 -2.83
N ASN A 34 13.05 11.11 -1.74
CA ASN A 34 13.84 10.58 -0.65
C ASN A 34 13.03 9.44 -0.02
N THR A 35 13.30 8.21 -0.42
CA THR A 35 12.63 7.00 0.09
C THR A 35 12.98 6.74 1.57
N ASN A 36 13.86 7.55 2.16
CA ASN A 36 14.30 7.44 3.55
C ASN A 36 13.45 8.27 4.53
N SER A 37 12.39 8.94 4.07
CA SER A 37 11.51 9.74 4.93
C SER A 37 10.05 9.29 4.81
N SER A 38 9.35 9.29 5.93
CA SER A 38 7.90 9.05 6.02
C SER A 38 7.09 9.88 5.01
N TYR A 39 5.98 9.32 4.52
CA TYR A 39 5.07 9.97 3.57
C TYR A 39 4.63 11.36 4.05
N TRP A 40 4.41 11.51 5.35
CA TRP A 40 3.89 12.73 5.97
C TRP A 40 4.87 13.91 5.85
N ALA A 41 6.18 13.65 5.84
CA ALA A 41 7.22 14.68 5.78
C ALA A 41 7.24 15.44 4.43
N ARG A 42 6.50 14.96 3.43
CA ARG A 42 6.42 15.56 2.09
C ARG A 42 5.50 16.79 2.03
N PHE A 43 4.75 17.07 3.09
CA PHE A 43 3.74 18.12 3.13
C PHE A 43 4.20 19.27 4.01
N ALA A 44 4.53 20.41 3.40
CA ALA A 44 5.01 21.59 4.11
C ALA A 44 3.98 22.08 5.15
N GLY A 45 4.43 22.35 6.37
CA GLY A 45 3.57 22.81 7.47
C GLY A 45 2.77 21.70 8.18
N PHE A 46 2.76 20.47 7.65
CA PHE A 46 2.12 19.34 8.31
C PHE A 46 3.08 18.72 9.33
N VAL A 47 2.66 18.65 10.60
CA VAL A 47 3.42 18.02 11.68
C VAL A 47 2.83 16.62 11.94
N PRO A 48 3.56 15.53 11.65
CA PRO A 48 3.05 14.18 11.83
C PRO A 48 2.87 13.82 13.30
N ASP A 49 1.80 13.11 13.63
CA ASP A 49 1.54 12.56 14.95
C ASP A 49 1.92 11.06 14.98
N PRO A 50 3.01 10.70 15.70
CA PRO A 50 3.47 9.31 15.75
C PRO A 50 2.50 8.38 16.50
N THR A 51 1.55 8.93 17.26
CA THR A 51 0.57 8.14 18.02
C THR A 51 -0.70 7.85 17.23
N ALA A 52 -0.95 8.62 16.16
CA ALA A 52 -2.13 8.45 15.32
C ALA A 52 -1.98 7.23 14.39
N ASN A 53 -3.06 6.43 14.30
CA ASN A 53 -3.15 5.39 13.28
C ASN A 53 -3.19 6.02 11.88
N LEU A 54 -2.88 5.21 10.87
CA LEU A 54 -2.65 5.63 9.49
C LEU A 54 -3.87 6.35 8.90
N ILE A 55 -5.08 5.90 9.27
CA ILE A 55 -6.33 6.49 8.80
C ILE A 55 -6.51 7.86 9.44
N SER A 56 -6.40 7.96 10.76
CA SER A 56 -6.53 9.22 11.49
C SER A 56 -5.48 10.24 11.03
N GLU A 57 -4.25 9.78 10.77
CA GLU A 57 -3.18 10.64 10.28
C GLU A 57 -3.42 11.13 8.86
N PHE A 58 -3.93 10.24 7.99
CA PHE A 58 -4.36 10.61 6.65
C PHE A 58 -5.55 11.59 6.66
N GLU A 59 -6.48 11.45 7.61
CA GLU A 59 -7.59 12.38 7.79
C GLU A 59 -7.10 13.77 8.22
N ARG A 60 -6.16 13.84 9.17
CA ARG A 60 -5.49 15.09 9.57
C ARG A 60 -4.82 15.76 8.37
N LEU A 61 -4.05 15.00 7.59
CA LEU A 61 -3.42 15.51 6.38
C LEU A 61 -4.45 15.99 5.35
N SER A 62 -5.54 15.26 5.18
CA SER A 62 -6.61 15.63 4.24
C SER A 62 -7.25 16.96 4.62
N ILE A 63 -7.46 17.21 5.92
CA ILE A 63 -7.96 18.49 6.43
C ILE A 63 -6.94 19.59 6.17
N HIS A 64 -5.66 19.36 6.52
CA HIS A 64 -4.57 20.32 6.32
C HIS A 64 -4.45 20.76 4.85
N GLN A 65 -4.57 19.81 3.93
CA GLN A 65 -4.46 20.08 2.49
C GLN A 65 -5.78 20.53 1.83
N GLY A 66 -6.88 20.65 2.58
CA GLY A 66 -8.19 21.01 2.04
C GLY A 66 -8.79 19.98 1.07
N TRP A 67 -8.42 18.71 1.19
CA TRP A 67 -8.90 17.66 0.29
C TRP A 67 -10.31 17.19 0.65
N SER A 68 -11.18 17.10 -0.37
CA SER A 68 -12.52 16.54 -0.21
C SER A 68 -12.48 15.06 0.20
N ARG A 69 -13.23 14.73 1.25
CA ARG A 69 -13.40 13.35 1.74
C ARG A 69 -14.22 12.52 0.75
N LYS A 70 -14.06 11.19 0.78
CA LYS A 70 -14.87 10.22 0.04
C LYS A 70 -14.82 10.32 -1.50
N THR A 71 -13.79 10.97 -2.05
CA THR A 71 -13.57 11.02 -3.51
C THR A 71 -12.70 9.85 -4.01
N LYS A 72 -12.74 9.55 -5.32
CA LYS A 72 -11.79 8.62 -5.95
C LYS A 72 -10.34 9.07 -5.75
N ALA A 73 -10.10 10.39 -5.76
CA ALA A 73 -8.79 10.98 -5.51
C ALA A 73 -8.32 10.78 -4.06
N SER A 74 -9.22 10.93 -3.07
CA SER A 74 -8.92 10.66 -1.65
C SER A 74 -8.52 9.20 -1.44
N ARG A 75 -9.26 8.24 -2.01
CA ARG A 75 -8.88 6.81 -1.95
C ARG A 75 -7.52 6.52 -2.57
N ARG A 76 -7.19 7.18 -3.69
CA ARG A 76 -5.88 7.05 -4.33
C ARG A 76 -4.77 7.57 -3.42
N ARG A 77 -4.93 8.77 -2.85
CA ARG A 77 -3.93 9.37 -1.95
C ARG A 77 -3.72 8.54 -0.69
N PHE A 78 -4.79 7.95 -0.13
CA PHE A 78 -4.67 7.07 1.02
C PHE A 78 -3.80 5.85 0.71
N ALA A 79 -4.01 5.22 -0.45
CA ALA A 79 -3.17 4.11 -0.87
C ALA A 79 -1.71 4.51 -1.13
N GLU A 80 -1.47 5.68 -1.72
CA GLU A 80 -0.10 6.22 -1.87
C GLU A 80 0.57 6.43 -0.51
N ALA A 81 -0.20 6.87 0.51
CA ALA A 81 0.29 6.98 1.87
C ALA A 81 0.63 5.60 2.46
N CYS A 82 -0.25 4.61 2.30
CA CYS A 82 0.00 3.26 2.75
C CYS A 82 1.23 2.61 2.10
N GLU A 83 1.39 2.77 0.77
CA GLU A 83 2.54 2.26 0.01
C GLU A 83 3.84 2.91 0.48
N ALA A 84 3.87 4.24 0.56
CA ALA A 84 5.05 4.96 1.02
C ALA A 84 5.43 4.66 2.48
N GLU A 85 4.45 4.54 3.38
CA GLU A 85 4.72 4.14 4.76
C GLU A 85 5.16 2.68 4.85
N PHE A 86 4.60 1.79 4.02
CA PHE A 86 5.07 0.41 3.94
C PHE A 86 6.54 0.35 3.50
N ASP A 87 6.89 1.01 2.41
CA ASP A 87 8.26 1.04 1.91
C ASP A 87 9.23 1.61 2.96
N HIS A 88 8.85 2.72 3.60
CA HIS A 88 9.64 3.38 4.62
C HIS A 88 9.94 2.46 5.82
N HIS A 89 8.95 1.68 6.28
CA HIS A 89 9.08 0.85 7.49
C HIS A 89 9.61 -0.58 7.23
N PHE A 90 9.43 -1.12 6.03
CA PHE A 90 9.74 -2.53 5.74
C PHE A 90 10.86 -2.75 4.71
N VAL A 91 11.04 -1.83 3.76
CA VAL A 91 11.93 -2.05 2.61
C VAL A 91 13.26 -1.32 2.77
N VAL A 92 13.27 -0.16 3.45
CA VAL A 92 14.49 0.63 3.65
C VAL A 92 15.53 -0.17 4.45
N GLY A 93 16.72 -0.36 3.87
CA GLY A 93 17.88 -0.94 4.55
C GLY A 93 17.91 -2.48 4.61
N ALA A 94 16.94 -3.17 4.02
CA ALA A 94 16.89 -4.63 3.99
C ALA A 94 16.91 -5.18 2.56
N SER A 95 17.53 -6.35 2.36
CA SER A 95 17.33 -7.10 1.12
C SER A 95 15.89 -7.58 1.04
N LYS A 96 15.41 -7.80 -0.19
CA LYS A 96 14.05 -8.30 -0.44
C LYS A 96 13.73 -9.56 0.38
N LEU A 97 14.66 -10.52 0.46
CA LEU A 97 14.47 -11.75 1.23
C LEU A 97 14.36 -11.46 2.73
N GLN A 98 15.22 -10.59 3.28
CA GLN A 98 15.17 -10.20 4.69
C GLN A 98 13.83 -9.55 5.04
N THR A 99 13.29 -8.68 4.18
CA THR A 99 11.96 -8.08 4.39
C THR A 99 10.87 -9.17 4.46
N TRP A 100 10.88 -10.14 3.55
CA TRP A 100 9.92 -11.25 3.56
C TRP A 100 10.04 -12.12 4.82
N GLN A 101 11.26 -12.43 5.24
CA GLN A 101 11.52 -13.25 6.43
C GLN A 101 11.14 -12.52 7.72
N ALA A 102 11.45 -11.23 7.83
CA ALA A 102 11.08 -10.39 8.97
C ALA A 102 9.56 -10.34 9.14
N LEU A 103 8.82 -10.22 8.03
CA LEU A 103 7.36 -10.29 8.07
C LEU A 103 6.84 -11.65 8.50
N CYS A 104 7.45 -12.75 8.03
CA CYS A 104 7.11 -14.08 8.51
C CYS A 104 7.24 -14.16 10.04
N VAL A 105 8.35 -13.69 10.60
CA VAL A 105 8.56 -13.65 12.06
C VAL A 105 7.48 -12.83 12.76
N GLU A 106 7.23 -11.62 12.24
CA GLU A 106 6.31 -10.66 12.84
C GLU A 106 4.86 -11.16 12.88
N VAL A 107 4.42 -11.87 11.83
CA VAL A 107 3.08 -12.47 11.79
C VAL A 107 3.06 -13.91 12.37
N GLY A 108 4.12 -14.34 13.05
CA GLY A 108 4.17 -15.63 13.75
C GLY A 108 4.33 -16.87 12.86
N VAL A 109 4.81 -16.72 11.62
CA VAL A 109 5.16 -17.85 10.75
C VAL A 109 6.49 -18.46 11.20
N GLY A 110 6.43 -19.68 11.72
CA GLY A 110 7.58 -20.49 12.11
C GLY A 110 7.49 -21.92 11.56
N PRO A 111 8.62 -22.56 11.16
CA PRO A 111 9.96 -21.98 11.04
C PRO A 111 10.04 -20.93 9.91
N VAL A 112 10.94 -19.96 10.06
CA VAL A 112 11.12 -18.89 9.07
C VAL A 112 11.60 -19.49 7.74
N PRO A 113 10.88 -19.28 6.62
CA PRO A 113 11.25 -19.91 5.36
C PRO A 113 12.55 -19.34 4.77
N ALA A 114 13.30 -20.17 4.05
CA ALA A 114 14.61 -19.81 3.50
C ALA A 114 14.53 -19.04 2.16
N SER A 115 13.36 -19.00 1.52
CA SER A 115 13.17 -18.37 0.20
C SER A 115 11.96 -17.44 0.15
N ILE A 116 12.02 -16.45 -0.74
CA ILE A 116 10.92 -15.50 -1.00
C ILE A 116 9.63 -16.25 -1.35
N THR A 117 9.71 -17.27 -2.20
CA THR A 117 8.54 -18.04 -2.64
C THR A 117 7.87 -18.76 -1.46
N GLN A 118 8.66 -19.34 -0.55
CA GLN A 118 8.11 -20.00 0.63
C GLN A 118 7.53 -18.99 1.63
N CYS A 119 8.18 -17.83 1.81
CA CYS A 119 7.64 -16.74 2.65
C CYS A 119 6.28 -16.29 2.14
N LYS A 120 6.16 -16.01 0.84
CA LYS A 120 4.89 -15.63 0.20
C LYS A 120 3.81 -16.69 0.40
N LYS A 121 4.15 -17.98 0.24
CA LYS A 121 3.20 -19.09 0.43
C LYS A 121 2.72 -19.18 1.88
N ALA A 122 3.59 -18.96 2.85
CA ALA A 122 3.23 -18.98 4.26
C ALA A 122 2.36 -17.77 4.63
N LEU A 123 2.77 -16.56 4.23
CA LEU A 123 2.06 -15.31 4.51
C LEU A 123 0.67 -15.27 3.89
N ASN A 124 0.46 -15.87 2.72
CA ASN A 124 -0.85 -15.93 2.07
C ASN A 124 -1.92 -16.64 2.93
N ARG A 125 -1.49 -17.54 3.83
CA ARG A 125 -2.37 -18.28 4.75
C ARG A 125 -2.70 -17.48 6.01
N VAL A 126 -2.04 -16.35 6.22
CA VAL A 126 -2.21 -15.50 7.39
C VAL A 126 -3.23 -14.41 7.08
N LEU A 127 -4.24 -14.30 7.92
CA LEU A 127 -5.21 -13.22 7.84
C LEU A 127 -4.69 -12.04 8.66
N VAL A 128 -4.10 -11.07 7.99
CA VAL A 128 -3.62 -9.81 8.57
C VAL A 128 -4.10 -8.64 7.72
N ASN A 129 -4.54 -7.56 8.36
CA ASN A 129 -4.93 -6.34 7.65
C ASN A 129 -3.69 -5.45 7.44
N LEU A 130 -3.44 -5.05 6.19
CA LEU A 130 -2.26 -4.26 5.82
C LEU A 130 -2.17 -2.91 6.56
N VAL A 131 -3.30 -2.22 6.79
CA VAL A 131 -3.31 -0.95 7.53
C VAL A 131 -2.87 -1.17 8.97
N ASN A 132 -3.38 -2.21 9.62
CA ASN A 132 -2.96 -2.57 10.98
C ASN A 132 -1.49 -2.99 11.06
N LEU A 133 -0.99 -3.71 10.06
CA LEU A 133 0.42 -4.08 9.98
C LEU A 133 1.33 -2.84 9.89
N ILE A 134 0.97 -1.87 9.05
CA ILE A 134 1.69 -0.59 8.96
C ILE A 134 1.59 0.18 10.28
N ASP A 135 0.41 0.24 10.91
CA ASP A 135 0.23 0.91 12.20
C ASP A 135 1.06 0.30 13.32
N HIS A 136 1.15 -1.04 13.38
CA HIS A 136 1.98 -1.75 14.34
C HIS A 136 3.47 -1.39 14.18
N ARG A 137 3.96 -1.25 12.95
CA ARG A 137 5.35 -0.81 12.71
C ARG A 137 5.59 0.66 13.01
N ARG A 138 4.63 1.53 12.66
CA ARG A 138 4.70 2.96 12.97
C ARG A 138 4.72 3.20 14.48
N ASN A 139 3.93 2.41 15.21
CA ASN A 139 3.81 2.50 16.66
C ASN A 139 3.70 1.09 17.27
N PRO A 140 4.78 0.57 17.89
CA PRO A 140 4.77 -0.75 18.53
C PRO A 140 3.73 -0.93 19.64
N ALA A 141 3.18 0.16 20.19
CA ALA A 141 2.07 0.08 21.15
C ALA A 141 0.75 -0.36 20.50
N VAL A 142 0.59 -0.20 19.18
CA VAL A 142 -0.53 -0.75 18.43
C VAL A 142 -0.31 -2.25 18.26
N LYS A 143 -1.22 -3.08 18.76
CA LYS A 143 -1.12 -4.53 18.61
C LYS A 143 -1.31 -4.95 17.15
N LEU A 144 -0.42 -5.82 16.66
CA LEU A 144 -0.62 -6.54 15.40
C LEU A 144 -1.73 -7.58 15.55
N LEU A 145 -2.71 -7.52 14.66
CA LEU A 145 -3.87 -8.39 14.65
C LEU A 145 -3.71 -9.47 13.59
N ILE A 146 -3.56 -10.70 14.07
CA ILE A 146 -3.63 -11.92 13.27
C ILE A 146 -5.01 -12.54 13.53
N PHE A 147 -5.86 -12.52 12.51
CA PHE A 147 -7.25 -12.97 12.63
C PHE A 147 -7.33 -14.49 12.51
N GLN A 148 -8.19 -15.11 13.35
CA GLN A 148 -8.40 -16.56 13.33
C GLN A 148 -9.50 -16.96 12.33
N SER A 149 -10.35 -16.01 11.93
CA SER A 149 -11.38 -16.24 10.93
C SER A 149 -11.42 -15.13 9.88
N PHE A 150 -11.83 -15.51 8.67
CA PHE A 150 -12.06 -14.55 7.59
C PHE A 150 -13.14 -13.53 7.96
N ARG A 151 -14.16 -13.93 8.73
CA ARG A 151 -15.24 -13.05 9.19
C ARG A 151 -14.74 -11.93 10.10
N GLU A 152 -13.86 -12.24 11.06
CA GLU A 152 -13.23 -11.22 11.91
C GLU A 152 -12.38 -10.26 11.08
N PHE A 153 -11.55 -10.81 10.18
CA PHE A 153 -10.76 -10.02 9.25
C PHE A 153 -11.63 -9.08 8.39
N GLN A 154 -12.74 -9.59 7.85
CA GLN A 154 -13.69 -8.84 7.04
C GLN A 154 -14.34 -7.73 7.84
N ASN A 155 -14.89 -8.02 9.03
CA ASN A 155 -15.51 -7.03 9.90
C ASN A 155 -14.52 -5.91 10.27
N TYR A 156 -13.29 -6.28 10.63
CA TYR A 156 -12.24 -5.31 10.95
C TYR A 156 -11.88 -4.43 9.75
N THR A 157 -11.79 -5.02 8.56
CA THR A 157 -11.40 -4.33 7.33
C THR A 157 -12.52 -3.42 6.81
N MET A 158 -13.77 -3.87 6.85
CA MET A 158 -14.94 -3.10 6.41
C MET A 158 -15.24 -1.89 7.29
N ALA A 159 -14.73 -1.86 8.53
CA ALA A 159 -14.78 -0.71 9.42
C ALA A 159 -13.80 0.43 9.02
N GLY A 160 -13.62 0.67 7.72
CA GLY A 160 -12.84 1.80 7.18
C GLY A 160 -11.37 1.51 6.86
N ARG A 161 -10.89 0.27 7.03
CA ARG A 161 -9.48 -0.12 6.84
C ARG A 161 -9.23 -0.80 5.49
N ILE A 162 -9.94 -0.34 4.46
CA ILE A 162 -9.93 -0.94 3.13
C ILE A 162 -8.76 -0.37 2.32
N PHE A 163 -7.86 -1.25 1.89
CA PHE A 163 -6.83 -0.89 0.93
C PHE A 163 -7.37 -1.00 -0.53
N PRO A 164 -7.16 0.00 -1.39
CA PRO A 164 -7.57 -0.05 -2.80
C PRO A 164 -6.89 -1.18 -3.61
N LYS A 165 -7.67 -2.20 -4.00
CA LYS A 165 -7.23 -3.39 -4.76
C LYS A 165 -6.33 -3.08 -5.97
N ARG A 166 -6.64 -2.03 -6.75
CA ARG A 166 -5.88 -1.69 -7.96
C ARG A 166 -4.42 -1.32 -7.64
N LEU A 167 -4.19 -0.63 -6.53
CA LEU A 167 -2.87 -0.13 -6.18
C LEU A 167 -2.02 -1.24 -5.56
N ALA A 168 -2.62 -2.11 -4.76
CA ALA A 168 -1.91 -3.27 -4.23
C ALA A 168 -1.68 -4.37 -5.28
N LYS A 169 -2.30 -4.29 -6.46
CA LYS A 169 -1.92 -5.15 -7.60
C LYS A 169 -0.70 -4.61 -8.37
N ALA A 170 -0.44 -3.31 -8.31
CA ALA A 170 0.75 -2.71 -8.91
C ALA A 170 2.01 -3.04 -8.08
N ASP A 171 1.84 -3.13 -6.76
CA ASP A 171 2.89 -3.56 -5.84
C ASP A 171 2.84 -5.08 -5.61
N GLY A 172 3.86 -5.80 -6.10
CA GLY A 172 3.98 -7.25 -5.94
C GLY A 172 4.20 -7.71 -4.49
N PHE A 173 4.55 -6.81 -3.59
CA PHE A 173 4.69 -7.01 -2.15
C PHE A 173 3.33 -6.95 -1.46
N LEU A 174 2.61 -5.84 -1.61
CA LEU A 174 1.30 -5.62 -0.98
C LEU A 174 0.24 -6.60 -1.48
N LYS A 175 0.38 -7.07 -2.73
CA LYS A 175 -0.53 -8.04 -3.34
C LYS A 175 -0.76 -9.30 -2.49
N ILE A 176 0.23 -9.74 -1.72
CA ILE A 176 0.12 -11.00 -0.96
C ILE A 176 -0.82 -10.90 0.25
N PHE A 177 -1.02 -9.69 0.76
CA PHE A 177 -1.90 -9.40 1.91
C PHE A 177 -3.31 -9.02 1.47
N LEU A 178 -3.53 -8.91 0.15
CA LEU A 178 -4.87 -8.67 -0.37
C LEU A 178 -5.71 -9.92 -0.26
N GLN A 179 -6.73 -9.82 0.58
CA GLN A 179 -7.83 -10.74 0.62
C GLN A 179 -9.01 -10.11 -0.13
N GLU A 180 -9.65 -10.90 -0.99
CA GLU A 180 -10.85 -10.46 -1.71
C GLU A 180 -12.05 -10.50 -0.76
N ILE A 181 -12.59 -9.34 -0.42
CA ILE A 181 -13.68 -9.18 0.56
C ILE A 181 -15.07 -9.12 -0.14
N PHE A 182 -15.08 -8.96 -1.47
CA PHE A 182 -16.27 -8.86 -2.32
C PHE A 182 -16.07 -9.64 -3.61
#